data_AF-X1DHL1-F1
#
_entry.id   AF-X1DHL1-F1
#
_cell.length_a   1.000
_cell.length_b   1.000
_cell.length_c   1.000
_cell.angle_alpha   90.00
_cell.angle_beta   90.00
_cell.angle_gamma   90.00
#
_symmetry.space_group_name_H-M   'P 1'
#
loop_
_entity.id
_entity.type
_entity.pdbx_description
1 polymer ?
#
loop_
_entity_poly.entity_id
_entity_poly.type
_entity_poly.pdbx_seq_one_letter_code
_entity_poly.pdbx_strand_id
1 'polypeptide(L)'
;VLAGGFPGAAVAGREDILELLEKRGNKEWNLKNKMFHYGTFNANPISASAGIATLKIIATGEPINRANRASSMLISGMNEVIDKYKLAWCVHGEFSGFRFLLDHTCPKRSSCDFRSCDYDYKKLKGGNDPILTQSLRCGMLLNGVDATEQGGWVSAAHTAKDIEKTIMAFDRTISWMKKDGLI
;
A
#
# COMPACT_ATOMS: atom_id res chain seq x y z
N VAL A 1 -9.03 -5.56 -3.87
CA VAL A 1 -8.59 -6.50 -4.94
C VAL A 1 -9.79 -6.81 -5.82
N LEU A 2 -9.68 -6.66 -7.14
CA LEU A 2 -10.79 -6.88 -8.08
C LEU A 2 -10.68 -8.23 -8.83
N ALA A 3 -9.51 -8.53 -9.39
CA ALA A 3 -9.28 -9.71 -10.23
C ALA A 3 -8.63 -10.91 -9.50
N GLY A 4 -8.69 -10.92 -8.17
CA GLY A 4 -8.21 -12.04 -7.36
C GLY A 4 -6.72 -12.41 -7.52
N GLY A 5 -5.86 -11.42 -7.82
CA GLY A 5 -4.43 -11.63 -8.03
C GLY A 5 -4.02 -11.89 -9.48
N PHE A 6 -4.98 -12.01 -10.41
CA PHE A 6 -4.72 -12.09 -11.84
C PHE A 6 -4.77 -10.71 -12.52
N PRO A 7 -4.21 -10.57 -13.73
CA PRO A 7 -4.30 -9.32 -14.49
C PRO A 7 -5.76 -8.96 -14.79
N GLY A 8 -6.21 -7.83 -14.26
CA GLY A 8 -7.56 -7.33 -14.52
C GLY A 8 -7.86 -6.04 -13.79
N ALA A 9 -8.64 -5.19 -14.45
CA ALA A 9 -9.20 -3.96 -13.92
C ALA A 9 -10.65 -3.84 -14.39
N ALA A 10 -11.42 -3.00 -13.70
CA ALA A 10 -12.76 -2.63 -14.13
C ALA A 10 -12.90 -1.12 -14.02
N VAL A 11 -13.64 -0.57 -14.97
CA VAL A 11 -14.15 0.80 -14.91
C VAL A 11 -15.63 0.68 -14.59
N ALA A 12 -16.05 1.34 -13.52
CA ALA A 12 -17.44 1.42 -13.08
C ALA A 12 -17.77 2.89 -12.79
N GLY A 13 -19.05 3.25 -12.84
CA GLY A 13 -19.46 4.64 -12.70
C GLY A 13 -20.92 4.84 -13.06
N ARG A 14 -21.27 6.09 -13.35
CA ARG A 14 -22.64 6.46 -13.72
C ARG A 14 -23.04 5.82 -15.05
N GLU A 15 -24.29 5.41 -15.12
CA GLU A 15 -24.89 4.78 -16.29
C GLU A 15 -24.80 5.66 -17.53
N ASP A 16 -25.13 6.95 -17.42
CA ASP A 16 -25.10 7.91 -18.54
C ASP A 16 -23.70 8.13 -19.13
N ILE A 17 -22.64 7.77 -18.38
CA ILE A 17 -21.26 7.78 -18.88
C ILE A 17 -20.91 6.43 -19.50
N LEU A 18 -21.25 5.33 -18.83
CA LEU A 18 -20.87 3.98 -19.26
C LEU A 18 -21.69 3.48 -20.45
N GLU A 19 -22.90 3.99 -20.67
CA GLU A 19 -23.74 3.64 -21.83
C GLU A 19 -23.06 3.97 -23.16
N LEU A 20 -22.08 4.87 -23.17
CA LEU A 20 -21.25 5.16 -24.34
C LEU A 20 -20.42 3.95 -24.81
N LEU A 21 -20.20 2.95 -23.95
CA LEU A 21 -19.51 1.70 -24.32
C LEU A 21 -20.43 0.68 -25.00
N GLU A 22 -21.76 0.84 -24.85
CA GLU A 22 -22.76 -0.10 -25.32
C GLU A 22 -22.69 -0.26 -26.85
N LYS A 23 -23.07 -1.42 -27.38
CA LYS A 23 -23.34 -1.57 -28.82
C LYS A 23 -24.86 -1.59 -29.02
N ARG A 24 -25.40 -0.59 -29.71
CA ARG A 24 -26.84 -0.48 -29.98
C ARG A 24 -27.20 -1.07 -31.34
N GLY A 25 -28.48 -1.32 -31.59
CA GLY A 25 -28.99 -1.72 -32.91
C GLY A 25 -28.89 -0.64 -34.00
N ASN A 26 -28.54 0.60 -33.62
CA ASN A 26 -28.42 1.74 -34.52
C ASN A 26 -26.97 1.92 -35.02
N LYS A 27 -26.76 1.77 -36.33
CA LYS A 27 -25.44 1.89 -36.97
C LYS A 27 -24.85 3.30 -36.86
N GLU A 28 -25.66 4.34 -37.05
CA GLU A 28 -25.20 5.73 -36.97
C GLU A 28 -24.73 6.07 -35.55
N TRP A 29 -25.49 5.66 -34.53
CA TRP A 29 -25.10 5.85 -33.14
C TRP A 29 -23.79 5.12 -32.81
N ASN A 30 -23.64 3.87 -33.26
CA ASN A 30 -22.41 3.09 -33.04
C ASN A 30 -21.17 3.69 -33.72
N LEU A 31 -21.36 4.47 -34.79
CA LEU A 31 -20.26 5.13 -35.51
C LEU A 31 -19.91 6.49 -34.92
N LYS A 32 -20.90 7.25 -34.44
CA LYS A 32 -20.72 8.64 -34.02
C LYS A 32 -20.57 8.83 -32.51
N ASN A 33 -21.21 8.00 -31.69
CA ASN A 33 -21.35 8.23 -30.25
C ASN A 33 -20.67 7.16 -29.39
N LYS A 34 -20.57 5.93 -29.89
CA LYS A 34 -19.99 4.81 -29.13
C LYS A 34 -18.48 5.02 -28.92
N MET A 35 -18.02 4.84 -27.69
CA MET A 35 -16.60 4.78 -27.35
C MET A 35 -16.06 3.35 -27.54
N PHE A 36 -14.93 3.24 -28.23
CA PHE A 36 -14.28 1.96 -28.47
C PHE A 36 -13.48 1.52 -27.23
N HIS A 37 -13.76 0.31 -26.74
CA HIS A 37 -13.08 -0.29 -25.60
C HIS A 37 -12.80 -1.76 -25.90
N TYR A 38 -11.60 -2.02 -26.41
CA TYR A 38 -11.16 -3.36 -26.82
C TYR A 38 -10.20 -3.96 -25.80
N GLY A 39 -10.02 -5.28 -25.86
CA GLY A 39 -8.97 -5.98 -25.13
C GLY A 39 -9.15 -7.49 -25.27
N THR A 40 -8.14 -8.16 -25.84
CA THR A 40 -8.18 -9.60 -26.13
C THR A 40 -8.45 -10.45 -24.89
N PHE A 41 -7.92 -10.04 -23.74
CA PHE A 41 -8.06 -10.76 -22.46
C PHE A 41 -9.06 -10.10 -21.50
N ASN A 42 -9.83 -9.09 -21.96
CA ASN A 42 -10.88 -8.51 -21.15
C ASN A 42 -11.90 -9.59 -20.80
N ALA A 43 -12.30 -9.64 -19.53
CA ALA A 43 -13.22 -10.65 -19.00
C ALA A 43 -12.79 -12.11 -19.24
N ASN A 44 -11.48 -12.39 -19.36
CA ASN A 44 -11.00 -13.77 -19.45
C ASN A 44 -11.49 -14.61 -18.24
N PRO A 45 -11.86 -15.89 -18.45
CA PRO A 45 -12.56 -16.69 -17.45
C PRO A 45 -11.72 -16.93 -16.18
N ILE A 46 -10.39 -16.96 -16.28
CA ILE A 46 -9.50 -17.16 -15.14
C ILE A 46 -9.59 -15.95 -14.19
N SER A 47 -9.41 -14.74 -14.72
CA SER A 47 -9.44 -13.51 -13.93
C SER A 47 -10.84 -13.24 -13.37
N ALA A 48 -11.89 -13.51 -14.16
CA ALA A 48 -13.28 -13.37 -13.70
C ALA A 48 -13.60 -14.33 -12.55
N SER A 49 -13.23 -15.60 -12.66
CA SER A 49 -13.49 -16.61 -11.63
C SER A 49 -12.74 -16.31 -10.33
N ALA A 50 -11.45 -15.96 -10.42
CA ALA A 50 -10.65 -15.57 -9.26
C ALA A 50 -11.18 -14.28 -8.61
N GLY A 51 -11.60 -13.31 -9.41
CA GLY A 51 -12.23 -12.08 -8.95
C GLY A 51 -13.52 -12.34 -8.16
N ILE A 52 -14.45 -13.12 -8.72
CA ILE A 52 -15.71 -13.47 -8.04
C ILE A 52 -15.45 -14.16 -6.70
N ALA A 53 -14.56 -15.15 -6.67
CA ALA A 53 -14.22 -15.86 -5.43
C ALA A 53 -13.64 -14.90 -4.38
N THR A 54 -12.69 -14.05 -4.78
CA THR A 54 -12.04 -13.08 -3.90
C THR A 54 -13.02 -12.04 -3.37
N LEU A 55 -13.87 -11.48 -4.23
CA LEU A 55 -14.85 -10.47 -3.84
C LEU A 55 -15.90 -11.03 -2.86
N LYS A 56 -16.32 -12.28 -3.01
CA LYS A 56 -17.21 -12.93 -2.03
C LYS A 56 -16.59 -13.03 -0.64
N ILE A 57 -15.29 -13.32 -0.55
CA ILE A 57 -14.56 -13.36 0.72
C ILE A 57 -14.44 -11.94 1.31
N ILE A 58 -14.04 -10.96 0.49
CA ILE A 58 -13.85 -9.57 0.91
C ILE A 58 -15.18 -8.88 1.29
N ALA A 59 -16.29 -9.27 0.68
CA ALA A 59 -17.62 -8.69 0.92
C ALA A 59 -18.08 -8.79 2.38
N THR A 60 -17.51 -9.72 3.17
CA THR A 60 -17.75 -9.81 4.61
C THR A 60 -17.18 -8.62 5.40
N GLY A 61 -16.25 -7.84 4.82
CA GLY A 61 -15.53 -6.75 5.46
C GLY A 61 -14.45 -7.21 6.45
N GLU A 62 -14.48 -8.47 6.88
CA GLU A 62 -13.56 -9.02 7.88
C GLU A 62 -12.09 -8.98 7.42
N PRO A 63 -11.74 -9.41 6.18
CA PRO A 63 -10.34 -9.37 5.72
C PRO A 63 -9.76 -7.96 5.70
N ILE A 64 -10.59 -6.96 5.33
CA ILE A 64 -10.20 -5.54 5.34
C ILE A 64 -9.92 -5.10 6.76
N ASN A 65 -10.81 -5.41 7.69
CA ASN A 65 -10.65 -5.07 9.11
C ASN A 65 -9.40 -5.72 9.72
N ARG A 66 -9.07 -6.97 9.37
CA ARG A 66 -7.81 -7.62 9.78
C ARG A 66 -6.59 -6.86 9.28
N ALA A 67 -6.55 -6.57 7.97
CA ALA A 67 -5.42 -5.88 7.36
C ALA A 67 -5.20 -4.48 7.96
N ASN A 68 -6.29 -3.74 8.22
CA ASN A 68 -6.22 -2.42 8.83
C ASN A 68 -5.71 -2.46 10.28
N ARG A 69 -6.17 -3.43 11.09
CA ARG A 69 -5.66 -3.60 12.47
C ARG A 69 -4.18 -3.94 12.47
N ALA A 70 -3.78 -4.88 11.62
CA ALA A 70 -2.39 -5.30 11.50
C ALA A 70 -1.47 -4.15 11.05
N SER A 71 -1.90 -3.35 10.07
CA SER A 71 -1.20 -2.13 9.65
C SER A 71 -1.08 -1.10 10.78
N SER A 72 -2.16 -0.86 11.53
CA SER A 72 -2.13 0.08 12.67
C SER A 72 -1.14 -0.37 13.75
N MET A 73 -1.06 -1.66 14.06
CA MET A 73 -0.08 -2.21 15.01
C MET A 73 1.36 -2.06 14.49
N LEU A 74 1.57 -2.34 13.21
CA LEU A 74 2.88 -2.22 12.56
C LEU A 74 3.40 -0.79 12.58
N ILE A 75 2.55 0.17 12.20
CA ILE A 75 2.88 1.61 12.20
C ILE A 75 3.22 2.08 13.61
N SER A 76 2.42 1.71 14.62
CA SER A 76 2.70 2.06 16.02
C SER A 76 4.07 1.52 16.46
N GLY A 77 4.30 0.22 16.30
CA GLY A 77 5.54 -0.41 16.75
C GLY A 77 6.78 0.09 16.02
N MET A 78 6.69 0.38 14.71
CA MET A 78 7.82 0.99 14.00
C MET A 78 8.11 2.41 14.51
N ASN A 79 7.11 3.22 14.83
CA ASN A 79 7.35 4.55 15.38
C ASN A 79 7.91 4.50 16.80
N GLU A 80 7.52 3.52 17.64
CA GLU A 80 8.15 3.29 18.94
C GLU A 80 9.66 2.97 18.80
N VAL A 81 10.04 2.19 17.79
CA VAL A 81 11.45 1.95 17.45
C VAL A 81 12.14 3.25 17.02
N ILE A 82 11.51 4.06 16.16
CA ILE A 82 12.08 5.34 15.73
C ILE A 82 12.33 6.26 16.94
N ASP A 83 11.39 6.30 17.89
CA ASP A 83 11.49 7.11 19.11
C ASP A 83 12.61 6.61 20.03
N LYS A 84 12.76 5.28 20.18
CA LYS A 84 13.86 4.65 20.93
C LYS A 84 15.24 5.11 20.43
N TYR A 85 15.43 5.25 19.11
CA TYR A 85 16.70 5.72 18.54
C TYR A 85 16.79 7.24 18.35
N LYS A 86 15.71 7.98 18.63
CA LYS A 86 15.60 9.44 18.46
C LYS A 86 15.86 9.89 17.02
N LEU A 87 15.41 9.12 16.04
CA LEU A 87 15.60 9.45 14.62
C LEU A 87 14.56 10.46 14.16
N ALA A 88 14.94 11.33 13.23
CA ALA A 88 14.05 12.27 12.55
C ALA A 88 13.21 11.57 11.45
N TRP A 89 12.74 10.36 11.73
CA TRP A 89 11.99 9.53 10.79
C TRP A 89 10.51 9.47 11.21
N CYS A 90 9.66 8.95 10.34
CA CYS A 90 8.25 8.69 10.61
C CYS A 90 7.78 7.53 9.74
N VAL A 91 6.96 6.66 10.32
CA VAL A 91 6.13 5.73 9.52
C VAL A 91 4.70 6.23 9.59
N HIS A 92 4.05 6.41 8.45
CA HIS A 92 2.66 6.86 8.40
C HIS A 92 1.87 6.07 7.37
N GLY A 93 0.55 6.00 7.52
CA GLY A 93 -0.28 5.21 6.62
C GLY A 93 -1.73 5.10 7.08
N GLU A 94 -2.61 4.94 6.10
CA GLU A 94 -4.03 4.70 6.32
C GLU A 94 -4.42 3.33 5.78
N PHE A 95 -5.44 2.73 6.39
CA PHE A 95 -5.92 1.38 6.07
C PHE A 95 -4.79 0.35 6.16
N SER A 96 -4.58 -0.43 5.10
CA SER A 96 -3.64 -1.53 5.05
C SER A 96 -2.29 -1.16 4.42
N GLY A 97 -2.02 0.14 4.21
CA GLY A 97 -0.77 0.61 3.61
C GLY A 97 0.00 1.52 4.56
N PHE A 98 1.33 1.49 4.46
CA PHE A 98 2.21 2.38 5.20
C PHE A 98 3.37 2.86 4.33
N ARG A 99 3.97 3.97 4.75
CA ARG A 99 5.03 4.69 4.06
C ARG A 99 6.13 5.07 5.04
N PHE A 100 7.37 4.99 4.59
CA PHE A 100 8.52 5.53 5.29
C PHE A 100 8.72 6.99 4.90
N LEU A 101 9.00 7.83 5.89
CA LEU A 101 9.44 9.20 5.73
C LEU A 101 10.72 9.35 6.57
N LEU A 102 11.87 9.37 5.90
CA LEU A 102 13.20 9.33 6.53
C LEU A 102 13.82 10.73 6.51
N ASP A 103 14.56 11.09 7.56
CA ASP A 103 15.26 12.37 7.73
C ASP A 103 14.40 13.62 7.45
N HIS A 104 13.17 13.60 7.96
CA HIS A 104 12.24 14.71 7.88
C HIS A 104 11.79 15.15 9.27
N THR A 105 12.18 16.37 9.65
CA THR A 105 11.68 17.00 10.88
C THR A 105 10.24 17.47 10.69
N CYS A 106 9.29 16.79 11.33
CA CYS A 106 7.89 17.21 11.39
C CYS A 106 7.57 17.77 12.79
N PRO A 107 7.22 19.07 12.92
CA PRO A 107 6.92 19.67 14.22
C PRO A 107 5.63 19.12 14.86
N LYS A 108 4.73 18.51 14.07
CA LYS A 108 3.47 17.94 14.54
C LYS A 108 3.59 16.48 15.01
N ARG A 109 4.78 15.89 14.94
CA ARG A 109 4.97 14.45 15.20
C ARG A 109 4.47 14.01 16.58
N SER A 110 4.69 14.82 17.61
CA SER A 110 4.29 14.50 18.99
C SER A 110 2.77 14.41 19.20
N SER A 111 1.97 15.00 18.31
CA SER A 111 0.51 14.97 18.34
C SER A 111 -0.08 14.24 17.13
N CYS A 112 0.74 13.51 16.37
CA CYS A 112 0.34 12.85 15.13
C CYS A 112 -0.27 11.48 15.43
N ASP A 113 -1.38 11.14 14.76
CA ASP A 113 -1.98 9.80 14.82
C ASP A 113 -1.39 8.83 13.77
N PHE A 114 -0.44 9.32 12.97
CA PHE A 114 0.24 8.64 11.87
C PHE A 114 -0.67 8.13 10.74
N ARG A 115 -1.96 8.50 10.72
CA ARG A 115 -2.92 8.06 9.69
C ARG A 115 -3.05 9.05 8.56
N SER A 116 -3.41 10.28 8.89
CA SER A 116 -3.56 11.37 7.92
C SER A 116 -2.43 12.36 8.10
N CYS A 117 -1.42 12.27 7.25
CA CYS A 117 -0.26 13.15 7.30
C CYS A 117 -0.55 14.44 6.51
N ASP A 118 -0.73 15.56 7.22
CA ASP A 118 -0.93 16.89 6.63
C ASP A 118 0.38 17.69 6.47
N TYR A 119 1.52 16.99 6.51
CA TYR A 119 2.84 17.56 6.26
C TYR A 119 2.99 18.03 4.81
N ASP A 120 4.04 18.79 4.50
CA ASP A 120 4.29 19.31 3.15
C ASP A 120 4.26 18.18 2.11
N TYR A 121 3.24 18.21 1.24
CA TYR A 121 3.01 17.19 0.23
C TYR A 121 4.20 17.03 -0.73
N LYS A 122 5.00 18.08 -0.93
CA LYS A 122 6.21 18.02 -1.75
C LYS A 122 7.27 17.16 -1.09
N LYS A 123 7.38 17.19 0.24
CA LYS A 123 8.27 16.31 1.00
C LYS A 123 7.73 14.88 1.04
N LEU A 124 6.42 14.71 1.27
CA LEU A 124 5.78 13.39 1.24
C LEU A 124 5.89 12.69 -0.13
N LYS A 125 5.93 13.46 -1.22
CA LYS A 125 6.09 12.95 -2.60
C LYS A 125 7.54 12.93 -3.08
N GLY A 126 8.42 13.72 -2.46
CA GLY A 126 9.80 13.96 -2.89
C GLY A 126 10.70 12.73 -2.81
N GLY A 127 10.26 11.69 -2.09
CA GLY A 127 11.04 10.49 -1.84
C GLY A 127 12.07 10.72 -0.74
N ASN A 128 12.54 9.61 -0.16
CA ASN A 128 13.59 9.61 0.84
C ASN A 128 14.98 9.53 0.17
N ASP A 129 16.04 9.76 0.94
CA ASP A 129 17.41 9.53 0.48
C ASP A 129 17.58 8.08 -0.04
N PRO A 130 18.05 7.87 -1.29
CA PRO A 130 18.18 6.56 -1.89
C PRO A 130 19.11 5.61 -1.12
N ILE A 131 20.20 6.13 -0.55
CA ILE A 131 21.17 5.35 0.23
C ILE A 131 20.49 4.84 1.50
N LEU A 132 19.74 5.70 2.19
CA LEU A 132 19.00 5.31 3.39
C LEU A 132 17.92 4.27 3.07
N THR A 133 17.11 4.48 2.03
CA THR A 133 16.06 3.51 1.67
C THR A 133 16.62 2.18 1.23
N GLN A 134 17.72 2.19 0.47
CA GLN A 134 18.38 0.96 0.03
C GLN A 134 18.99 0.22 1.21
N SER A 135 19.65 0.93 2.13
CA SER A 135 20.28 0.35 3.32
C SER A 135 19.24 -0.24 4.26
N LEU A 136 18.13 0.47 4.48
CA LEU A 136 16.98 -0.01 5.24
C LEU A 136 16.41 -1.29 4.62
N ARG A 137 16.16 -1.31 3.31
CA ARG A 137 15.64 -2.50 2.64
C ARG A 137 16.61 -3.68 2.71
N CYS A 138 17.90 -3.47 2.47
CA CYS A 138 18.93 -4.50 2.61
C CYS A 138 18.96 -5.08 4.04
N GLY A 139 18.93 -4.22 5.06
CA GLY A 139 18.91 -4.67 6.46
C GLY A 139 17.65 -5.47 6.80
N MET A 140 16.48 -5.03 6.33
CA MET A 140 15.22 -5.76 6.50
C MET A 140 15.30 -7.14 5.83
N LEU A 141 15.82 -7.22 4.60
CA LEU A 141 16.01 -8.47 3.86
C LEU A 141 16.94 -9.44 4.61
N LEU A 142 18.06 -8.95 5.14
CA LEU A 142 18.98 -9.73 5.96
C LEU A 142 18.33 -10.24 7.27
N ASN A 143 17.30 -9.54 7.77
CA ASN A 143 16.47 -9.97 8.89
C ASN A 143 15.25 -10.82 8.46
N GLY A 144 15.18 -11.21 7.19
CA GLY A 144 14.16 -12.10 6.65
C GLY A 144 12.79 -11.45 6.48
N VAL A 145 12.75 -10.15 6.20
CA VAL A 145 11.56 -9.36 5.89
C VAL A 145 11.81 -8.48 4.67
N ASP A 146 10.95 -8.55 3.66
CA ASP A 146 11.01 -7.63 2.51
C ASP A 146 9.93 -6.56 2.66
N ALA A 147 10.36 -5.30 2.76
CA ALA A 147 9.52 -4.14 2.60
C ALA A 147 10.04 -3.35 1.39
N THR A 148 9.13 -2.74 0.63
CA THR A 148 9.56 -1.88 -0.48
C THR A 148 10.30 -0.66 0.06
N GLU A 149 11.15 -0.04 -0.75
CA GLU A 149 11.97 1.13 -0.34
C GLU A 149 11.16 2.29 0.25
N GLN A 150 9.90 2.43 -0.14
CA GLN A 150 9.04 3.53 0.29
C GLN A 150 8.04 3.12 1.37
N GLY A 151 7.99 1.85 1.78
CA GLY A 151 6.99 1.32 2.72
C GLY A 151 6.42 -0.02 2.28
N GLY A 152 5.12 -0.25 2.48
CA GLY A 152 4.51 -1.50 2.08
C GLY A 152 3.01 -1.60 2.32
N TRP A 153 2.52 -2.82 2.14
CA TRP A 153 1.13 -3.19 2.37
C TRP A 153 1.05 -4.38 3.30
N VAL A 154 0.05 -4.36 4.16
CA VAL A 154 -0.33 -5.48 5.00
C VAL A 154 -1.56 -6.15 4.39
N SER A 155 -1.65 -7.46 4.52
CA SER A 155 -2.78 -8.25 4.03
C SER A 155 -3.51 -8.94 5.17
N ALA A 156 -4.71 -9.45 4.91
CA ALA A 156 -5.47 -10.23 5.87
C ALA A 156 -4.79 -11.56 6.28
N ALA A 157 -3.74 -11.97 5.57
CA ALA A 157 -2.96 -13.17 5.88
C ALA A 157 -1.89 -12.92 6.95
N HIS A 158 -1.51 -11.65 7.19
CA HIS A 158 -0.51 -11.32 8.20
C HIS A 158 -1.09 -11.57 9.61
N THR A 159 -0.31 -12.29 10.40
CA THR A 159 -0.59 -12.60 11.80
C THR A 159 0.12 -11.63 12.73
N ALA A 160 -0.23 -11.64 14.02
CA ALA A 160 0.50 -10.86 15.03
C ALA A 160 1.99 -11.19 15.07
N LYS A 161 2.37 -12.46 14.80
CA LYS A 161 3.76 -12.91 14.73
C LYS A 161 4.51 -12.29 13.56
N ASP A 162 3.85 -12.11 12.41
CA ASP A 162 4.45 -11.45 11.26
C ASP A 162 4.72 -9.97 11.54
N ILE A 163 3.78 -9.31 12.24
CA ILE A 163 3.93 -7.91 12.67
C ILE A 163 5.09 -7.77 13.66
N GLU A 164 5.13 -8.60 14.71
CA GLU A 164 6.21 -8.61 15.69
C GLU A 164 7.58 -8.86 15.05
N LYS A 165 7.68 -9.90 14.21
CA LYS A 165 8.92 -10.19 13.46
C LYS A 165 9.36 -8.99 12.62
N THR A 166 8.43 -8.29 11.99
CA THR A 166 8.73 -7.12 11.16
C THR A 166 9.23 -5.94 11.99
N ILE A 167 8.62 -5.68 13.15
CA ILE A 167 9.09 -4.62 14.07
C ILE A 167 10.48 -4.94 14.60
N MET A 168 10.73 -6.20 14.98
CA MET A 168 12.06 -6.65 15.44
C MET A 168 13.13 -6.55 14.34
N ALA A 169 12.78 -6.90 13.10
CA ALA A 169 13.66 -6.75 11.95
C ALA A 169 14.03 -5.27 11.71
N PHE A 170 13.04 -4.38 11.86
CA PHE A 170 13.22 -2.94 11.74
C PHE A 170 14.12 -2.37 12.84
N ASP A 171 13.89 -2.74 14.11
CA ASP A 171 14.75 -2.38 15.25
C ASP A 171 16.21 -2.83 15.03
N ARG A 172 16.41 -4.08 14.61
CA ARG A 172 17.76 -4.60 14.37
C ARG A 172 18.45 -3.90 13.21
N THR A 173 17.70 -3.62 12.14
CA THR A 173 18.23 -2.92 10.97
C THR A 173 18.66 -1.50 11.31
N ILE A 174 17.84 -0.75 12.04
CA ILE A 174 18.21 0.59 12.54
C ILE A 174 19.46 0.51 13.41
N SER A 175 19.57 -0.49 14.30
CA SER A 175 20.77 -0.69 15.10
C SER A 175 22.02 -0.92 14.26
N TRP A 176 21.93 -1.64 13.14
CA TRP A 176 23.05 -1.87 12.23
C TRP A 176 23.42 -0.61 11.46
N MET A 177 22.44 0.08 10.88
CA MET A 177 22.66 1.33 10.15
C MET A 177 23.35 2.38 11.05
N LYS A 178 22.96 2.46 12.32
CA LYS A 178 23.61 3.33 13.30
C LYS A 178 25.05 2.92 13.61
N LYS A 179 25.32 1.62 13.73
CA LYS A 179 26.67 1.09 13.94
C LYS A 179 27.59 1.39 12.75
N ASP A 180 27.04 1.39 11.54
CA ASP A 180 27.74 1.68 10.30
C ASP A 180 27.87 3.19 10.03
N GLY A 181 27.33 4.06 10.90
CA GLY A 181 27.42 5.51 10.78
C GLY A 181 26.55 6.11 9.68
N LEU A 182 25.52 5.39 9.23
CA LEU A 182 24.57 5.87 8.22
C LEU A 182 23.50 6.80 8.80
N ILE A 183 23.18 6.63 10.10
CA ILE A 183 22.15 7.37 10.86
C ILE A 183 22.56 7.60 12.30
#